data_AF-W4QEG3-F1
#
_entry.id   AF-W4QEG3-F1
#
_cell.length_a   1.000
_cell.length_b   1.000
_cell.length_c   1.000
_cell.angle_alpha   90.00
_cell.angle_beta   90.00
_cell.angle_gamma   90.00
#
_symmetry.space_group_name_H-M   'P 1'
#
loop_
_entity.id
_entity.type
_entity.pdbx_description
1 polymer ?
#
loop_
_entity_poly.entity_id
_entity_poly.type
_entity_poly.pdbx_seq_one_letter_code
_entity_poly.pdbx_strand_id
1 'polypeptide(L)'
;MDTKWKNRLLVASWLLLLTFGLNGVVILFSHGPYYVKNFFHTAEFEHQFEEFITKLSIYELNQLPKEQVKALITVTNDEIEEYRYRYGDLSTQLASIHDQYESRITEALDNDNQTVADALIEEREKKIEDISSNFSNDDYVREKIIKEKEQIIDDYYRQLENNRSEFDNLSSSFHYYLTDIQSGEVFTNVELVPDEMNRFFNANDMHYIEHYPSSNNRYLSTTNYSIADVYYDIDISVIELPNREFEGKIAVPQSLQSNSIIQSHFESYQKWRMYYLTLGALGFSALFSAFFMYRRRNPIHSIDLSRLKGIMIACQSIFNYYYLDFLRS
;
A
#
# COMPACT_ATOMS: atom_id res chain seq x y z
N MET A 1 -2.92 -50.20 -42.90
CA MET A 1 -2.25 -48.98 -42.37
C MET A 1 -2.98 -48.42 -41.14
N ASP A 2 -4.31 -48.54 -41.08
CA ASP A 2 -5.20 -48.00 -40.03
C ASP A 2 -4.93 -48.42 -38.58
N THR A 3 -4.50 -49.66 -38.32
CA THR A 3 -4.28 -50.16 -36.96
C THR A 3 -3.11 -49.47 -36.24
N LYS A 4 -2.05 -49.08 -36.98
CA LYS A 4 -0.91 -48.34 -36.42
C LYS A 4 -1.24 -46.89 -36.11
N TRP A 5 -2.13 -46.27 -36.89
CA TRP A 5 -2.54 -44.87 -36.70
C TRP A 5 -3.49 -44.71 -35.50
N LYS A 6 -4.45 -45.64 -35.35
CA LYS A 6 -5.36 -45.70 -34.19
C LYS A 6 -4.61 -45.85 -32.86
N ASN A 7 -3.56 -46.67 -32.81
CA ASN A 7 -2.74 -46.83 -31.61
C ASN A 7 -1.93 -45.57 -31.26
N ARG A 8 -1.39 -44.86 -32.27
CA ARG A 8 -0.68 -43.59 -32.05
C ARG A 8 -1.61 -42.50 -31.51
N LEU A 9 -2.83 -42.40 -32.05
CA LEU A 9 -3.84 -41.46 -31.54
C LEU A 9 -4.25 -41.78 -30.10
N LEU A 10 -4.33 -43.06 -29.74
CA LEU A 10 -4.66 -43.48 -28.37
C LEU A 10 -3.56 -43.06 -27.39
N VAL A 11 -2.28 -43.28 -27.74
CA VAL A 11 -1.14 -42.83 -26.92
C VAL A 11 -1.09 -41.30 -26.83
N ALA A 12 -1.29 -40.58 -27.95
CA ALA A 12 -1.32 -39.13 -27.95
C ALA A 12 -2.45 -38.57 -27.06
N SER A 13 -3.66 -39.13 -27.17
CA SER A 13 -4.81 -38.75 -26.34
C SER A 13 -4.55 -39.04 -24.86
N TRP A 14 -3.90 -40.16 -24.55
CA TRP A 14 -3.51 -40.52 -23.19
C TRP A 14 -2.53 -39.50 -22.60
N LEU A 15 -1.47 -39.17 -23.35
CA LEU A 15 -0.47 -38.19 -22.93
C LEU A 15 -1.10 -36.80 -22.74
N LEU A 16 -1.97 -36.37 -23.66
CA LEU A 16 -2.68 -35.10 -23.52
C LEU A 16 -3.52 -35.04 -22.25
N LEU A 17 -4.32 -36.07 -21.97
CA LEU A 17 -5.13 -36.15 -20.74
C LEU A 17 -4.25 -36.17 -19.49
N LEU A 18 -3.13 -36.90 -19.54
CA LEU A 18 -2.20 -36.99 -18.42
C LEU A 18 -1.50 -35.66 -18.17
N THR A 19 -0.98 -35.00 -19.20
CA THR A 19 -0.33 -33.68 -19.08
C THR A 19 -1.32 -32.61 -18.65
N PHE A 20 -2.50 -32.54 -19.27
CA PHE A 20 -3.55 -31.59 -18.86
C PHE A 20 -4.00 -31.84 -17.42
N GLY A 21 -4.20 -33.12 -17.07
CA GLY A 21 -4.60 -33.53 -15.74
C GLY A 21 -3.57 -33.17 -14.66
N LEU A 22 -2.29 -33.44 -14.91
CA LEU A 22 -1.19 -33.07 -14.00
C LEU A 22 -1.10 -31.55 -13.83
N ASN A 23 -1.23 -30.78 -14.92
CA ASN A 23 -1.24 -29.32 -14.84
C ASN A 23 -2.41 -28.79 -14.00
N GLY A 24 -3.63 -29.31 -14.19
CA GLY A 24 -4.78 -28.90 -13.39
C GLY A 24 -4.60 -29.18 -11.90
N VAL A 25 -3.99 -30.32 -11.55
CA VAL A 25 -3.65 -30.65 -10.15
C VAL A 25 -2.59 -29.69 -9.60
N VAL A 26 -1.50 -29.43 -10.33
CA VAL A 26 -0.47 -28.48 -9.90
C VAL A 26 -1.05 -27.09 -9.67
N ILE A 27 -1.95 -26.63 -10.55
CA ILE A 27 -2.62 -25.33 -10.40
C ILE A 27 -3.50 -25.31 -9.15
N LEU A 28 -4.27 -26.36 -8.90
CA LEU A 28 -5.09 -26.46 -7.69
C LEU A 28 -4.25 -26.50 -6.41
N PHE A 29 -3.13 -27.21 -6.38
CA PHE A 29 -2.28 -27.24 -5.19
C PHE A 29 -1.50 -25.95 -4.95
N SER A 30 -1.12 -25.24 -6.02
CA SER A 30 -0.39 -23.97 -5.93
C SER A 30 -1.31 -22.79 -5.56
N HIS A 31 -2.51 -22.73 -6.14
CA HIS A 31 -3.43 -21.58 -5.97
C HIS A 31 -4.63 -21.91 -5.09
N GLY A 32 -5.03 -23.18 -5.00
CA GLY A 32 -6.21 -23.62 -4.25
C GLY A 32 -6.21 -23.20 -2.77
N PRO A 33 -5.11 -23.30 -2.00
CA PRO A 33 -5.10 -22.87 -0.60
C PRO A 33 -5.57 -21.43 -0.39
N TYR A 34 -5.29 -20.52 -1.34
CA TYR A 34 -5.78 -19.14 -1.31
C TYR A 34 -7.29 -19.05 -1.54
N TYR A 35 -7.82 -19.83 -2.49
CA TYR A 35 -9.21 -19.81 -2.93
C TYR A 35 -10.17 -20.74 -2.16
N VAL A 36 -9.65 -21.52 -1.21
CA VAL A 36 -10.48 -22.26 -0.23
C VAL A 36 -11.01 -21.32 0.86
N LYS A 37 -10.30 -20.23 1.15
CA LYS A 37 -10.71 -19.26 2.18
C LYS A 37 -11.94 -18.46 1.74
N ASN A 38 -12.59 -17.82 2.70
CA ASN A 38 -13.50 -16.72 2.40
C ASN A 38 -12.65 -15.49 2.04
N PHE A 39 -13.06 -14.70 1.05
CA PHE A 39 -12.41 -13.43 0.69
C PHE A 39 -12.15 -12.55 1.92
N PHE A 40 -13.13 -12.44 2.83
CA PHE A 40 -13.00 -11.65 4.05
C PHE A 40 -12.02 -12.22 5.10
N HIS A 41 -11.27 -13.27 4.76
CA HIS A 41 -10.22 -13.88 5.58
C HIS A 41 -8.92 -14.05 4.77
N THR A 42 -8.77 -13.31 3.66
CA THR A 42 -7.52 -13.25 2.88
C THR A 42 -6.68 -12.06 3.33
N ALA A 43 -5.37 -12.15 3.08
CA ALA A 43 -4.45 -11.03 3.31
C ALA A 43 -4.78 -9.80 2.45
N GLU A 44 -5.42 -10.02 1.29
CA GLU A 44 -5.89 -8.94 0.43
C GLU A 44 -6.99 -8.11 1.11
N PHE A 45 -8.00 -8.76 1.69
CA PHE A 45 -9.04 -8.06 2.45
C PHE A 45 -8.47 -7.42 3.73
N GLU A 46 -7.58 -8.13 4.43
CA GLU A 46 -6.91 -7.61 5.63
C GLU A 46 -6.17 -6.31 5.35
N HIS A 47 -5.39 -6.23 4.27
CA HIS A 47 -4.74 -4.99 3.84
C HIS A 47 -5.75 -3.86 3.55
N GLN A 48 -6.86 -4.16 2.86
CA GLN A 48 -7.89 -3.15 2.57
C GLN A 48 -8.60 -2.67 3.85
N PHE A 49 -8.79 -3.57 4.80
CA PHE A 49 -9.39 -3.26 6.09
C PHE A 49 -8.46 -2.40 6.95
N GLU A 50 -7.16 -2.72 7.00
CA GLU A 50 -6.14 -1.91 7.66
C GLU A 50 -5.99 -0.52 7.02
N GLU A 51 -6.03 -0.43 5.69
CA GLU A 51 -6.04 0.84 4.97
C GLU A 51 -7.28 1.67 5.32
N PHE A 52 -8.45 1.03 5.42
CA PHE A 52 -9.68 1.69 5.84
C PHE A 52 -9.56 2.22 7.27
N ILE A 53 -9.07 1.42 8.22
CA ILE A 53 -8.86 1.87 9.59
C ILE A 53 -7.88 3.05 9.65
N THR A 54 -6.78 2.97 8.88
CA THR A 54 -5.78 4.05 8.81
C THR A 54 -6.42 5.35 8.34
N LYS A 55 -7.16 5.32 7.22
CA LYS A 55 -7.83 6.52 6.71
C LYS A 55 -8.95 6.96 7.66
N LEU A 56 -9.77 6.06 8.19
CA LEU A 56 -10.82 6.39 9.18
C LEU A 56 -10.24 7.11 10.40
N SER A 57 -9.10 6.63 10.89
CA SER A 57 -8.38 7.27 12.00
C SER A 57 -8.01 8.71 11.66
N ILE A 58 -7.45 8.95 10.48
CA ILE A 58 -6.97 10.27 10.06
C ILE A 58 -8.11 11.24 9.75
N TYR A 59 -9.14 10.79 9.04
CA TYR A 59 -10.20 11.66 8.51
C TYR A 59 -11.33 11.92 9.49
N GLU A 60 -11.63 10.98 10.39
CA GLU A 60 -12.82 11.05 11.25
C GLU A 60 -12.46 10.94 12.74
N LEU A 61 -11.67 9.95 13.15
CA LEU A 61 -11.48 9.67 14.58
C LEU A 61 -10.51 10.63 15.29
N ASN A 62 -9.46 11.10 14.59
CA ASN A 62 -8.46 12.02 15.12
C ASN A 62 -8.51 13.41 14.50
N GLN A 63 -9.63 13.77 13.88
CA GLN A 63 -9.75 15.07 13.25
C GLN A 63 -9.86 16.18 14.30
N LEU A 64 -8.76 16.90 14.54
CA LEU A 64 -8.80 18.18 15.22
C LEU A 64 -9.02 19.30 14.20
N PRO A 65 -9.71 20.40 14.55
CA PRO A 65 -9.71 21.59 13.72
C PRO A 65 -8.32 22.17 13.57
N LYS A 66 -7.98 22.63 12.36
CA LYS A 66 -6.67 23.21 12.03
C LYS A 66 -6.17 24.25 13.04
N GLU A 67 -7.06 25.14 13.48
CA GLU A 67 -6.73 26.19 14.46
C GLU A 67 -6.39 25.63 15.84
N GLN A 68 -7.00 24.51 16.24
CA GLN A 68 -6.64 23.83 17.49
C GLN A 68 -5.26 23.19 17.38
N VAL A 69 -4.93 22.61 16.23
CA VAL A 69 -3.61 22.02 15.98
C VAL A 69 -2.51 23.10 15.99
N LYS A 70 -2.75 24.25 15.34
CA LYS A 70 -1.82 25.39 15.38
C LYS A 70 -1.59 25.92 16.80
N ALA A 71 -2.61 25.89 17.65
CA ALA A 71 -2.49 26.30 19.04
C ALA A 71 -1.61 25.37 19.90
N LEU A 72 -1.31 24.15 19.42
CA LEU A 72 -0.43 23.20 20.10
C LEU A 72 1.05 23.37 19.71
N ILE A 73 1.38 24.27 18.78
CA ILE A 73 2.76 24.47 18.34
C ILE A 73 3.62 24.91 19.53
N THR A 74 4.69 24.15 19.78
CA THR A 74 5.74 24.51 20.71
C THR A 74 7.06 24.65 19.96
N VAL A 75 7.97 25.46 20.50
CA VAL A 75 9.31 25.64 19.95
C VAL A 75 10.32 25.40 21.05
N THR A 76 11.21 24.45 20.82
CA THR A 76 12.29 24.07 21.74
C THR A 76 13.56 24.86 21.45
N ASN A 77 14.49 24.86 22.41
CA ASN A 77 15.78 25.53 22.22
C ASN A 77 16.63 24.84 21.14
N ASP A 78 16.51 23.51 20.99
CA ASP A 78 17.23 22.75 19.96
C ASP A 78 16.77 23.15 18.56
N GLU A 79 15.48 23.45 18.38
CA GLU A 79 14.94 23.95 17.11
C GLU A 79 15.42 25.38 16.80
N ILE A 80 15.56 26.23 17.82
CA ILE A 80 16.13 27.58 17.65
C ILE A 80 17.59 27.48 17.21
N GLU A 81 18.35 26.56 17.81
CA GLU A 81 19.74 26.31 17.44
C GLU A 81 19.85 25.71 16.03
N GLU A 82 19.04 24.70 15.70
CA GLU A 82 18.96 24.16 14.35
C GLU A 82 18.67 25.26 13.32
N TYR A 83 17.66 26.08 13.57
CA TYR A 83 17.27 27.17 12.67
C TYR A 83 18.42 28.14 12.40
N ARG A 84 19.18 28.50 13.43
CA ARG A 84 20.34 29.39 13.32
C ARG A 84 21.42 28.83 12.43
N TYR A 85 21.76 27.56 12.63
CA TYR A 85 22.91 26.93 12.00
C TYR A 85 22.57 26.12 10.74
N ARG A 86 21.28 26.06 10.35
CA ARG A 86 20.77 25.35 9.17
C ARG A 86 21.56 25.67 7.89
N TYR A 87 22.01 26.92 7.76
CA TYR A 87 22.78 27.41 6.61
C TYR A 87 24.22 27.81 6.95
N GLY A 88 24.75 27.34 8.08
CA GLY A 88 26.08 27.68 8.59
C GLY A 88 26.05 28.74 9.69
N ASP A 89 27.23 29.18 10.15
CA ASP A 89 27.33 30.22 11.18
C ASP A 89 27.02 31.63 10.64
N LEU A 90 26.89 32.60 11.55
CA LEU A 90 26.61 34.00 11.21
C LEU A 90 27.62 34.55 10.19
N SER A 91 28.92 34.28 10.39
CA SER A 91 29.97 34.78 9.49
C SER A 91 29.80 34.25 8.07
N THR A 92 29.50 32.96 7.93
CA THR A 92 29.32 32.27 6.65
C THR A 92 28.07 32.79 5.94
N GLN A 93 26.95 32.94 6.65
CA GLN A 93 25.71 33.45 6.07
C GLN A 93 25.83 34.90 5.62
N LEU A 94 26.49 35.77 6.41
CA LEU A 94 26.74 37.16 6.03
C LEU A 94 27.65 37.28 4.82
N ALA A 95 28.74 36.50 4.76
CA ALA A 95 29.63 36.46 3.59
C ALA A 95 28.85 36.05 2.32
N SER A 96 28.00 35.02 2.41
CA SER A 96 27.16 34.60 1.28
C SER A 96 26.23 35.70 0.79
N ILE A 97 25.60 36.46 1.70
CA ILE A 97 24.74 37.60 1.34
C ILE A 97 25.56 38.70 0.66
N HIS A 98 26.74 39.04 1.19
CA HIS A 98 27.61 40.03 0.55
C HIS A 98 27.97 39.61 -0.88
N ASP A 99 28.46 38.39 -1.07
CA ASP A 99 28.86 37.87 -2.38
C ASP A 99 27.70 37.86 -3.39
N GLN A 100 26.48 37.52 -2.95
CA GLN A 100 25.29 37.50 -3.81
C GLN A 100 24.87 38.87 -4.35
N TYR A 101 25.12 39.95 -3.61
CA TYR A 101 24.68 41.30 -3.98
C TYR A 101 25.80 42.13 -4.62
N GLU A 102 27.05 41.93 -4.24
CA GLU A 102 28.17 42.77 -4.65
C GLU A 102 28.32 42.86 -6.19
N SER A 103 28.23 41.71 -6.88
CA SER A 103 28.30 41.68 -8.35
C SER A 103 27.15 42.46 -9.00
N ARG A 104 25.93 42.38 -8.45
CA ARG A 104 24.74 43.02 -9.02
C ARG A 104 24.73 44.53 -8.77
N ILE A 105 25.23 44.95 -7.61
CA ILE A 105 25.40 46.38 -7.28
C ILE A 105 26.46 46.98 -8.19
N THR A 106 27.61 46.32 -8.34
CA THR A 106 28.69 46.77 -9.23
C THR A 106 28.20 46.91 -10.67
N GLU A 107 27.48 45.91 -11.19
CA GLU A 107 26.91 45.98 -12.53
C GLU A 107 25.91 47.14 -12.69
N ALA A 108 25.07 47.41 -11.70
CA ALA A 108 24.14 48.53 -11.75
C ALA A 108 24.87 49.89 -11.78
N LEU A 109 25.95 50.02 -11.00
CA LEU A 109 26.80 51.21 -10.97
C LEU A 109 27.57 51.38 -12.28
N ASP A 110 28.13 50.31 -12.84
CA ASP A 110 28.85 50.33 -14.12
C ASP A 110 27.95 50.71 -15.31
N ASN A 111 26.63 50.49 -15.17
CA ASN A 111 25.61 50.90 -16.14
C ASN A 111 24.94 52.25 -15.78
N ASP A 112 25.53 53.04 -14.87
CA ASP A 112 25.04 54.34 -14.41
C ASP A 112 23.58 54.31 -13.86
N ASN A 113 23.13 53.17 -13.35
CA ASN A 113 21.77 52.98 -12.85
C ASN A 113 21.70 53.03 -11.32
N GLN A 114 21.84 54.25 -10.78
CA GLN A 114 21.88 54.51 -9.34
C GLN A 114 20.63 53.99 -8.61
N THR A 115 19.44 54.14 -9.20
CA THR A 115 18.19 53.69 -8.57
C THR A 115 18.18 52.19 -8.32
N VAL A 116 18.71 51.39 -9.26
CA VAL A 116 18.82 49.94 -9.07
C VAL A 116 19.89 49.60 -8.04
N ALA A 117 21.04 50.30 -8.06
CA ALA A 117 22.10 50.09 -7.08
C ALA A 117 21.60 50.37 -5.64
N ASP A 118 20.91 51.48 -5.41
CA ASP A 118 20.37 51.86 -4.10
C ASP A 118 19.35 50.82 -3.60
N ALA A 119 18.45 50.35 -4.48
CA ALA A 119 17.46 49.33 -4.12
C ALA A 119 18.12 47.99 -3.74
N LEU A 120 19.19 47.59 -4.43
CA LEU A 120 19.94 46.37 -4.11
C LEU A 120 20.71 46.49 -2.79
N ILE A 121 21.27 47.66 -2.49
CA ILE A 121 21.93 47.93 -1.21
C ILE A 121 20.90 47.85 -0.07
N GLU A 122 19.74 48.50 -0.22
CA GLU A 122 18.67 48.45 0.78
C GLU A 122 18.19 47.00 1.02
N GLU A 123 18.00 46.21 -0.03
CA GLU A 123 17.63 44.81 0.09
C GLU A 123 18.70 43.98 0.80
N ARG A 124 19.99 44.22 0.50
CA ARG A 124 21.13 43.54 1.16
C ARG A 124 21.17 43.86 2.64
N GLU A 125 21.11 45.14 3.03
CA GLU A 125 21.16 45.55 4.44
C GLU A 125 19.99 44.96 5.23
N LYS A 126 18.79 44.93 4.64
CA LYS A 126 17.62 44.27 5.23
C LYS A 126 17.85 42.77 5.47
N LYS A 127 18.51 42.07 4.54
CA LYS A 127 18.87 40.65 4.71
C LYS A 127 19.95 40.43 5.77
N ILE A 128 20.95 41.31 5.86
CA ILE A 128 21.98 41.27 6.90
C ILE A 128 21.36 41.46 8.28
N GLU A 129 20.43 42.40 8.42
CA GLU A 129 19.69 42.63 9.67
C GLU A 129 18.81 41.42 10.05
N ASP A 130 18.11 40.83 9.08
CA ASP A 130 17.29 39.62 9.25
C ASP A 130 18.13 38.44 9.78
N ILE A 131 19.27 38.13 9.13
CA ILE A 131 20.17 37.07 9.56
C ILE A 131 20.79 37.38 10.92
N SER A 132 21.24 38.61 11.14
CA SER A 132 21.83 39.01 12.42
C SER A 132 20.82 38.89 13.57
N SER A 133 19.54 39.16 13.31
CA SER A 133 18.44 38.96 14.26
C SER A 133 18.22 37.48 14.57
N ASN A 134 18.38 36.57 13.60
CA ASN A 134 18.30 35.13 13.86
C ASN A 134 19.31 34.68 14.93
N PHE A 135 20.53 35.22 14.94
CA PHE A 135 21.57 34.82 15.90
C PHE A 135 21.52 35.56 17.23
N SER A 136 20.87 36.73 17.30
CA SER A 136 20.88 37.59 18.49
C SER A 136 19.56 37.62 19.27
N ASN A 137 18.45 37.15 18.67
CA ASN A 137 17.12 37.23 19.26
C ASN A 137 16.36 35.90 19.15
N ASP A 138 16.22 35.20 20.28
CA ASP A 138 15.48 33.94 20.36
C ASP A 138 14.00 34.11 20.01
N ASP A 139 13.35 35.20 20.43
CA ASP A 139 11.92 35.44 20.18
C ASP A 139 11.65 35.65 18.69
N TYR A 140 12.58 36.31 18.00
CA TYR A 140 12.53 36.52 16.56
C TYR A 140 12.62 35.19 15.78
N VAL A 141 13.55 34.32 16.17
CA VAL A 141 13.67 32.97 15.58
C VAL A 141 12.42 32.14 15.89
N ARG A 142 11.94 32.20 17.13
CA ARG A 142 10.75 31.46 17.56
C ARG A 142 9.53 31.80 16.72
N GLU A 143 9.30 33.08 16.41
CA GLU A 143 8.19 33.50 15.54
C GLU A 143 8.33 32.92 14.12
N LYS A 144 9.54 32.88 13.56
CA LYS A 144 9.79 32.28 12.24
C LYS A 144 9.53 30.77 12.24
N ILE A 145 10.02 30.05 13.26
CA ILE A 145 9.78 28.61 13.41
C ILE A 145 8.28 28.32 13.55
N ILE A 146 7.54 29.14 14.33
CA ILE A 146 6.09 29.00 14.46
C ILE A 146 5.43 29.14 13.08
N LYS A 147 5.80 30.16 12.29
CA LYS A 147 5.25 30.35 10.93
C LYS A 147 5.57 29.18 9.99
N GLU A 148 6.79 28.63 10.05
CA GLU A 148 7.15 27.44 9.26
C GLU A 148 6.27 26.24 9.63
N LYS A 149 6.06 26.00 10.94
CA LYS A 149 5.17 24.94 11.43
C LYS A 149 3.71 25.17 11.09
N GLU A 150 3.22 26.40 11.16
CA GLU A 150 1.85 26.76 10.74
C GLU A 150 1.64 26.49 9.26
N GLN A 151 2.62 26.80 8.41
CA GLN A 151 2.58 26.52 6.97
C GLN A 151 2.55 25.01 6.71
N ILE A 152 3.36 24.23 7.44
CA ILE A 152 3.33 22.77 7.38
C ILE A 152 1.92 22.23 7.72
N ILE A 153 1.29 22.76 8.76
CA ILE A 153 -0.07 22.38 9.14
C ILE A 153 -1.06 22.79 8.03
N ASP A 154 -0.97 23.99 7.49
CA ASP A 154 -1.84 24.44 6.39
C ASP A 154 -1.72 23.53 5.16
N ASP A 155 -0.49 23.12 4.83
CA ASP A 155 -0.20 22.21 3.74
C ASP A 155 -0.74 20.81 3.99
N TYR A 156 -0.64 20.31 5.22
CA TYR A 156 -1.23 19.05 5.64
C TYR A 156 -2.76 19.04 5.45
N TYR A 157 -3.47 20.02 6.01
CA TYR A 157 -4.94 20.06 5.87
C TYR A 157 -5.39 20.23 4.42
N ARG A 158 -4.61 20.96 3.60
CA ARG A 158 -4.87 21.08 2.17
C ARG A 158 -4.70 19.73 1.46
N GLN A 159 -3.66 18.98 1.77
CA GLN A 159 -3.43 17.65 1.18
C GLN A 159 -4.47 16.63 1.66
N LEU A 160 -4.86 16.71 2.94
CA LEU A 160 -5.93 15.89 3.50
C LEU A 160 -7.24 16.11 2.72
N GLU A 161 -7.64 17.36 2.49
CA GLU A 161 -8.85 17.66 1.73
C GLU A 161 -8.74 17.24 0.26
N ASN A 162 -7.58 17.44 -0.37
CA ASN A 162 -7.35 17.00 -1.76
C ASN A 162 -7.47 15.48 -1.92
N ASN A 163 -7.13 14.71 -0.89
CA ASN A 163 -7.18 13.24 -0.90
C ASN A 163 -8.45 12.68 -0.26
N ARG A 164 -9.37 13.52 0.23
CA ARG A 164 -10.62 13.11 0.89
C ARG A 164 -11.45 12.15 0.04
N SER A 165 -11.48 12.35 -1.28
CA SER A 165 -12.22 11.47 -2.18
C SER A 165 -11.75 10.01 -2.13
N GLU A 166 -10.48 9.74 -1.83
CA GLU A 166 -10.01 8.36 -1.66
C GLU A 166 -10.62 7.71 -0.43
N PHE A 167 -10.69 8.46 0.68
CA PHE A 167 -11.35 8.00 1.89
C PHE A 167 -12.83 7.78 1.65
N ASP A 168 -13.53 8.73 1.01
CA ASP A 168 -14.96 8.61 0.73
C ASP A 168 -15.27 7.36 -0.11
N ASN A 169 -14.45 7.09 -1.13
CA ASN A 169 -14.56 5.89 -1.96
C ASN A 169 -14.37 4.61 -1.14
N LEU A 170 -13.38 4.56 -0.25
CA LEU A 170 -13.13 3.41 0.61
C LEU A 170 -14.25 3.23 1.66
N SER A 171 -14.61 4.32 2.34
CA SER A 171 -15.65 4.40 3.36
C SER A 171 -17.02 3.95 2.87
N SER A 172 -17.33 4.17 1.58
CA SER A 172 -18.57 3.66 0.95
C SER A 172 -18.72 2.12 1.01
N SER A 173 -17.63 1.40 1.26
CA SER A 173 -17.59 -0.06 1.34
C SER A 173 -17.80 -0.60 2.76
N PHE A 174 -17.83 0.28 3.76
CA PHE A 174 -17.87 -0.08 5.16
C PHE A 174 -19.00 0.62 5.91
N HIS A 175 -19.50 -0.04 6.95
CA HIS A 175 -20.34 0.55 7.97
C HIS A 175 -19.59 0.52 9.29
N TYR A 176 -19.55 1.63 10.01
CA TYR A 176 -18.92 1.68 11.32
C TYR A 176 -19.79 2.39 12.34
N TYR A 177 -19.69 1.94 13.57
CA TYR A 177 -20.23 2.60 14.75
C TYR A 177 -19.19 2.45 15.85
N LEU A 178 -18.51 3.52 16.18
CA LEU A 178 -17.39 3.56 17.11
C LEU A 178 -17.66 4.61 18.19
N THR A 179 -17.38 4.28 19.44
CA THR A 179 -17.53 5.18 20.58
C THR A 179 -16.18 5.37 21.23
N ASP A 180 -15.76 6.61 21.40
CA ASP A 180 -14.55 6.95 22.16
C ASP A 180 -14.78 6.61 23.63
N ILE A 181 -13.89 5.79 24.21
CA ILE A 181 -14.05 5.30 25.58
C ILE A 181 -13.83 6.39 26.65
N GLN A 182 -13.13 7.47 26.32
CA GLN A 182 -12.82 8.57 27.23
C GLN A 182 -13.89 9.66 27.16
N SER A 183 -14.27 10.08 25.95
CA SER A 183 -15.22 11.18 25.76
C SER A 183 -16.68 10.73 25.65
N GLY A 184 -16.93 9.47 25.28
CA GLY A 184 -18.26 8.95 24.96
C GLY A 184 -18.83 9.42 23.62
N GLU A 185 -18.03 10.14 22.82
CA GLU A 185 -18.40 10.63 21.50
C GLU A 185 -18.56 9.46 20.51
N VAL A 186 -19.62 9.49 19.71
CA VAL A 186 -19.94 8.44 18.74
C VAL A 186 -19.57 8.90 17.33
N PHE A 187 -18.78 8.08 16.66
CA PHE A 187 -18.37 8.22 15.27
C PHE A 187 -19.04 7.12 14.45
N THR A 188 -19.88 7.50 13.50
CA THR A 188 -20.62 6.53 12.68
C THR A 188 -20.96 7.10 11.31
N ASN A 189 -21.00 6.24 10.30
CA ASN A 189 -21.53 6.55 8.97
C ASN A 189 -22.89 5.91 8.69
N VAL A 190 -23.58 5.44 9.74
CA VAL A 190 -24.91 4.85 9.65
C VAL A 190 -25.89 5.58 10.56
N GLU A 191 -27.09 5.84 10.04
CA GLU A 191 -28.16 6.44 10.84
C GLU A 191 -28.75 5.37 11.76
N LEU A 192 -28.32 5.36 13.03
CA LEU A 192 -28.76 4.40 14.04
C LEU A 192 -29.18 5.08 15.34
N VAL A 193 -30.24 4.55 15.95
CA VAL A 193 -30.51 4.75 17.38
C VAL A 193 -29.61 3.78 18.16
N PRO A 194 -28.98 4.18 19.29
CA PRO A 194 -27.99 3.34 20.00
C PRO A 194 -28.45 1.90 20.29
N ASP A 195 -29.73 1.70 20.60
CA ASP A 195 -30.31 0.39 20.92
C ASP A 195 -30.46 -0.55 19.70
N GLU A 196 -30.26 -0.05 18.47
CA GLU A 196 -30.42 -0.80 17.23
C GLU A 196 -29.09 -1.35 16.68
N MET A 197 -27.95 -0.98 17.26
CA MET A 197 -26.62 -1.37 16.78
C MET A 197 -26.48 -2.89 16.59
N ASN A 198 -26.90 -3.69 17.56
CA ASN A 198 -26.80 -5.15 17.46
C ASN A 198 -27.75 -5.76 16.43
N ARG A 199 -28.86 -5.09 16.11
CA ARG A 199 -29.79 -5.54 15.07
C ARG A 199 -29.27 -5.17 13.68
N PHE A 200 -28.67 -3.99 13.54
CA PHE A 200 -28.10 -3.54 12.27
C PHE A 200 -26.86 -4.35 11.88
N PHE A 201 -25.90 -4.48 12.80
CA PHE A 201 -24.69 -5.26 12.59
C PHE A 201 -24.93 -6.75 12.87
N ASN A 202 -25.68 -7.42 11.99
CA ASN A 202 -25.98 -8.83 12.10
C ASN A 202 -25.37 -9.65 10.95
N ALA A 203 -25.13 -10.93 11.20
CA ALA A 203 -24.46 -11.82 10.26
C ALA A 203 -25.27 -12.15 8.99
N ASN A 204 -26.57 -11.87 8.96
CA ASN A 204 -27.41 -12.12 7.78
C ASN A 204 -27.31 -10.99 6.75
N ASP A 205 -27.03 -9.76 7.19
CA ASP A 205 -26.99 -8.57 6.33
C ASP A 205 -25.55 -8.08 6.06
N MET A 206 -24.55 -8.64 6.76
CA MET A 206 -23.14 -8.29 6.62
C MET A 206 -22.34 -9.45 6.02
N HIS A 207 -21.36 -9.12 5.19
CA HIS A 207 -20.33 -10.04 4.72
C HIS A 207 -19.23 -10.30 5.76
N TYR A 208 -18.92 -9.27 6.55
CA TYR A 208 -17.87 -9.28 7.56
C TYR A 208 -18.26 -8.31 8.69
N ILE A 209 -17.93 -8.66 9.93
CA ILE A 209 -18.12 -7.79 11.11
C ILE A 209 -16.91 -7.96 12.03
N GLU A 210 -16.21 -6.87 12.28
CA GLU A 210 -15.16 -6.76 13.28
C GLU A 210 -15.67 -6.03 14.52
N HIS A 211 -15.26 -6.50 15.70
CA HIS A 211 -15.70 -5.96 16.98
C HIS A 211 -14.50 -5.47 17.80
N TYR A 212 -14.66 -4.30 18.42
CA TYR A 212 -13.66 -3.71 19.29
C TYR A 212 -14.28 -3.40 20.66
N PRO A 213 -13.69 -3.89 21.77
CA PRO A 213 -12.76 -5.02 21.82
C PRO A 213 -13.45 -6.35 21.48
N SER A 214 -12.67 -7.37 21.11
CA SER A 214 -13.10 -8.75 20.93
C SER A 214 -12.13 -9.72 21.62
N SER A 215 -12.34 -11.03 21.48
CA SER A 215 -11.39 -12.03 22.01
C SER A 215 -10.00 -11.93 21.37
N ASN A 216 -9.93 -11.43 20.13
CA ASN A 216 -8.71 -11.37 19.35
C ASN A 216 -8.19 -9.93 19.19
N ASN A 217 -9.05 -8.92 19.37
CA ASN A 217 -8.72 -7.51 19.16
C ASN A 217 -8.94 -6.70 20.44
N ARG A 218 -8.02 -5.77 20.71
CA ARG A 218 -8.18 -4.79 21.81
C ARG A 218 -9.13 -3.68 21.37
N TYR A 219 -9.21 -2.60 22.14
CA TYR A 219 -9.82 -1.37 21.64
C TYR A 219 -9.13 -0.92 20.35
N LEU A 220 -9.90 -0.34 19.44
CA LEU A 220 -9.33 0.28 18.25
C LEU A 220 -8.56 1.51 18.70
N SER A 221 -7.26 1.55 18.41
CA SER A 221 -6.38 2.63 18.86
C SER A 221 -5.85 3.43 17.69
N THR A 222 -5.75 4.73 17.88
CA THR A 222 -5.22 5.65 16.88
C THR A 222 -3.71 5.86 16.98
N THR A 223 -3.02 5.23 17.94
CA THR A 223 -1.58 5.50 18.21
C THR A 223 -0.70 5.22 16.99
N ASN A 224 -1.06 4.22 16.20
CA ASN A 224 -0.25 3.74 15.08
C ASN A 224 -0.54 4.48 13.75
N TYR A 225 -1.40 5.51 13.79
CA TYR A 225 -1.84 6.23 12.61
C TYR A 225 -1.47 7.70 12.77
N SER A 226 -0.15 7.96 12.77
CA SER A 226 0.42 9.29 12.88
C SER A 226 0.27 10.05 11.56
N ILE A 227 0.13 11.37 11.67
CA ILE A 227 0.21 12.29 10.53
C ILE A 227 1.53 12.10 9.75
N ALA A 228 2.61 11.79 10.47
CA ALA A 228 3.95 11.59 9.92
C ALA A 228 4.08 10.33 9.04
N ASP A 229 3.26 9.30 9.24
CA ASP A 229 3.34 8.05 8.47
C ASP A 229 2.70 8.15 7.08
N VAL A 230 1.89 9.18 6.82
CA VAL A 230 1.15 9.35 5.57
C VAL A 230 1.83 10.27 4.57
N TYR A 231 2.71 11.16 5.03
CA TYR A 231 3.45 12.09 4.17
C TYR A 231 4.94 12.04 4.48
N TYR A 232 5.68 11.24 3.72
CA TYR A 232 7.13 11.03 3.83
C TYR A 232 7.98 12.31 3.80
N ASP A 233 7.44 13.41 3.27
CA ASP A 233 8.17 14.67 3.09
C ASP A 233 7.87 15.72 4.19
N ILE A 234 7.00 15.42 5.15
CA ILE A 234 6.65 16.35 6.22
C ILE A 234 7.10 15.77 7.56
N ASP A 235 8.21 16.29 8.08
CA ASP A 235 8.66 15.99 9.44
C ASP A 235 7.72 16.67 10.45
N ILE A 236 6.61 16.00 10.76
CA ILE A 236 5.66 16.39 11.81
C ILE A 236 5.98 15.60 13.08
N SER A 237 7.26 15.52 13.46
CA SER A 237 7.70 14.96 14.74
C SER A 237 7.20 15.75 15.96
N VAL A 238 6.38 16.79 15.78
CA VAL A 238 6.09 17.81 16.81
C VAL A 238 4.63 17.82 17.28
N ILE A 239 3.70 17.12 16.61
CA ILE A 239 2.27 17.13 16.98
C ILE A 239 1.88 15.75 17.48
N GLU A 240 2.05 15.52 18.77
CA GLU A 240 1.46 14.37 19.45
C GLU A 240 -0.06 14.56 19.51
N LEU A 241 -0.76 13.99 18.54
CA LEU A 241 -2.21 13.87 18.64
C LEU A 241 -2.57 13.00 19.86
N PRO A 242 -3.62 13.35 20.60
CA PRO A 242 -4.05 12.54 21.74
C PRO A 242 -4.37 11.12 21.27
N ASN A 243 -3.80 10.13 21.94
CA ASN A 243 -4.10 8.75 21.67
C ASN A 243 -5.53 8.43 22.11
N ARG A 244 -6.43 8.17 21.15
CA ARG A 244 -7.81 7.79 21.40
C ARG A 244 -7.98 6.29 21.25
N GLU A 245 -8.84 5.74 22.10
CA GLU A 245 -9.24 4.33 22.06
C GLU A 245 -10.76 4.25 21.86
N PHE A 246 -11.19 3.32 21.01
CA PHE A 246 -12.57 3.19 20.59
C PHE A 246 -13.10 1.76 20.81
N GLU A 247 -14.36 1.69 21.21
CA GLU A 247 -15.16 0.46 21.20
C GLU A 247 -16.27 0.55 20.14
N GLY A 248 -16.70 -0.58 19.60
CA GLY A 248 -17.75 -0.62 18.60
C GLY A 248 -17.54 -1.67 17.52
N LYS A 249 -18.05 -1.39 16.31
CA LYS A 249 -18.05 -2.34 15.20
C LYS A 249 -17.70 -1.67 13.88
N ILE A 250 -16.99 -2.42 13.04
CA ILE A 250 -16.78 -2.09 11.63
C ILE A 250 -17.22 -3.30 10.81
N ALA A 251 -18.00 -3.09 9.77
CA ALA A 251 -18.57 -4.17 8.97
C ALA A 251 -18.59 -3.85 7.48
N VAL A 252 -18.67 -4.90 6.68
CA VAL A 252 -18.90 -4.82 5.24
C VAL A 252 -20.33 -5.28 4.97
N PRO A 253 -21.24 -4.41 4.49
CA PRO A 253 -22.62 -4.80 4.18
C PRO A 253 -22.68 -5.77 3.01
N GLN A 254 -23.74 -6.57 2.90
CA GLN A 254 -23.99 -7.39 1.71
C GLN A 254 -24.45 -6.57 0.51
N SER A 255 -25.14 -5.46 0.76
CA SER A 255 -25.58 -4.51 -0.27
C SER A 255 -24.47 -3.49 -0.59
N LEU A 256 -23.32 -3.97 -1.08
CA LEU A 256 -22.24 -3.07 -1.48
C LEU A 256 -22.64 -2.25 -2.71
N GLN A 257 -22.20 -1.00 -2.73
CA GLN A 257 -22.35 -0.16 -3.91
C GLN A 257 -21.57 -0.76 -5.08
N SER A 258 -22.12 -0.71 -6.29
CA SER A 258 -21.52 -1.34 -7.48
C SER A 258 -20.15 -0.78 -7.87
N ASN A 259 -19.78 0.39 -7.37
CA ASN A 259 -18.49 1.07 -7.55
C ASN A 259 -17.54 0.92 -6.35
N SER A 260 -17.91 0.16 -5.31
CA SER A 260 -17.06 -0.10 -4.15
C SER A 260 -15.79 -0.88 -4.57
N ILE A 261 -14.63 -0.46 -4.05
CA ILE A 261 -13.36 -1.15 -4.26
C ILE A 261 -13.44 -2.58 -3.72
N ILE A 262 -13.98 -2.76 -2.51
CA ILE A 262 -14.17 -4.07 -1.88
C ILE A 262 -15.07 -4.97 -2.73
N GLN A 263 -16.17 -4.44 -3.28
CA GLN A 263 -17.06 -5.20 -4.16
C GLN A 263 -16.32 -5.70 -5.40
N SER A 264 -15.53 -4.84 -6.05
CA SER A 264 -14.80 -5.22 -7.26
C SER A 264 -13.74 -6.29 -7.00
N HIS A 265 -13.06 -6.25 -5.85
CA HIS A 265 -12.09 -7.25 -5.42
C HIS A 265 -12.77 -8.56 -5.01
N PHE A 266 -13.88 -8.48 -4.27
CA PHE A 266 -14.69 -9.63 -3.90
C PHE A 266 -15.20 -10.38 -5.13
N GLU A 267 -15.77 -9.68 -6.11
CA GLU A 267 -16.23 -10.30 -7.36
C GLU A 267 -15.09 -10.95 -8.15
N SER A 268 -13.94 -10.27 -8.23
CA SER A 268 -12.75 -10.79 -8.91
C SER A 268 -12.24 -12.05 -8.22
N TYR A 269 -12.20 -12.05 -6.88
CA TYR A 269 -11.85 -13.22 -6.08
C TYR A 269 -12.80 -14.38 -6.34
N GLN A 270 -14.12 -14.16 -6.38
CA GLN A 270 -15.09 -15.22 -6.68
C GLN A 270 -14.92 -15.78 -8.10
N LYS A 271 -14.66 -14.92 -9.10
CA LYS A 271 -14.39 -15.34 -10.49
C LYS A 271 -13.14 -16.23 -10.55
N TRP A 272 -12.04 -15.79 -9.94
CA TRP A 272 -10.79 -16.57 -9.90
C TRP A 272 -10.95 -17.87 -9.11
N ARG A 273 -11.63 -17.83 -7.97
CA ARG A 273 -11.98 -19.03 -7.19
C ARG A 273 -12.72 -20.05 -8.05
N MET A 274 -13.75 -19.62 -8.78
CA MET A 274 -14.50 -20.50 -9.67
C MET A 274 -13.61 -21.03 -10.81
N TYR A 275 -12.79 -20.18 -11.42
CA TYR A 275 -11.85 -20.56 -12.48
C TYR A 275 -10.86 -21.64 -12.03
N TYR A 276 -10.19 -21.46 -10.89
CA TYR A 276 -9.20 -22.42 -10.40
C TYR A 276 -9.84 -23.72 -9.89
N LEU A 277 -11.01 -23.65 -9.24
CA LEU A 277 -11.74 -24.85 -8.82
C LEU A 277 -12.24 -25.67 -10.02
N THR A 278 -12.78 -25.01 -11.05
CA THR A 278 -13.23 -25.69 -12.27
C THR A 278 -12.06 -26.30 -13.03
N LEU A 279 -10.94 -25.60 -13.17
CA LEU A 279 -9.73 -26.13 -13.79
C LEU A 279 -9.17 -27.33 -13.00
N GLY A 280 -9.16 -27.26 -11.67
CA GLY A 280 -8.76 -28.37 -10.81
C GLY A 280 -9.66 -29.59 -10.98
N ALA A 281 -10.99 -29.40 -11.00
CA ALA A 281 -11.96 -30.47 -11.22
C ALA A 281 -11.83 -31.12 -12.60
N LEU A 282 -11.61 -30.32 -13.65
CA LEU A 282 -11.32 -30.82 -15.00
C LEU A 282 -9.99 -31.57 -15.05
N GLY A 283 -8.97 -31.08 -14.33
CA GLY A 283 -7.67 -31.74 -14.19
C GLY A 283 -7.79 -33.13 -13.55
N PHE A 284 -8.50 -33.24 -12.43
CA PHE A 284 -8.78 -34.52 -11.79
C PHE A 284 -9.58 -35.46 -12.69
N SER A 285 -10.59 -34.94 -13.39
CA SER A 285 -11.40 -35.73 -14.34
C SER A 285 -10.56 -36.26 -15.50
N ALA A 286 -9.61 -35.46 -16.00
CA ALA A 286 -8.67 -35.87 -17.04
C ALA A 286 -7.66 -36.92 -16.54
N LEU A 287 -7.12 -36.77 -15.32
CA LEU A 287 -6.27 -37.78 -14.69
C LEU A 287 -7.00 -39.10 -14.48
N PHE A 288 -8.23 -39.04 -13.96
CA PHE A 288 -9.07 -40.21 -13.76
C PHE A 288 -9.36 -40.93 -15.08
N SER A 289 -9.64 -40.17 -16.14
CA SER A 289 -9.84 -40.70 -17.50
C SER A 289 -8.55 -41.31 -18.07
N ALA A 290 -7.41 -40.66 -17.88
CA ALA A 290 -6.09 -41.18 -18.30
C ALA A 290 -5.75 -42.49 -17.57
N PHE A 291 -6.02 -42.56 -16.27
CA PHE A 291 -5.84 -43.76 -15.45
C PHE A 291 -6.76 -44.91 -15.89
N PHE A 292 -8.05 -44.62 -16.11
CA PHE A 292 -8.99 -45.63 -16.59
C PHE A 292 -8.62 -46.14 -17.99
N MET A 293 -8.19 -45.25 -18.89
CA MET A 293 -7.76 -45.61 -20.23
C MET A 293 -6.47 -46.43 -20.21
N TYR A 294 -5.54 -46.10 -19.31
CA TYR A 294 -4.35 -46.91 -19.04
C TYR A 294 -4.76 -48.34 -18.64
N ARG A 295 -5.61 -48.47 -17.61
CA ARG A 295 -6.05 -49.77 -17.08
C ARG A 295 -6.83 -50.61 -18.11
N ARG A 296 -7.66 -50.00 -18.94
CA ARG A 296 -8.55 -50.72 -19.87
C ARG A 296 -7.88 -51.06 -21.20
N ARG A 297 -6.99 -50.21 -21.71
CA ARG A 297 -6.44 -50.35 -23.07
C ARG A 297 -4.92 -50.48 -23.13
N ASN A 298 -4.21 -50.35 -22.01
CA ASN A 298 -2.74 -50.44 -21.92
C ASN A 298 -2.01 -49.73 -23.09
N PRO A 299 -2.17 -48.39 -23.24
CA PRO A 299 -1.59 -47.62 -24.35
C PRO A 299 -0.10 -47.89 -24.57
N ILE A 300 0.63 -48.16 -23.48
CA ILE A 300 2.07 -48.38 -23.46
C ILE A 300 2.49 -49.62 -24.28
N HIS A 301 1.67 -50.66 -24.37
CA HIS A 301 1.99 -51.83 -25.21
C HIS A 301 2.01 -51.52 -26.71
N SER A 302 1.40 -50.42 -27.13
CA SER A 302 1.44 -49.98 -28.53
C SER A 302 2.64 -49.08 -28.87
N ILE A 303 3.44 -48.73 -27.85
CA ILE A 303 4.67 -47.96 -28.00
C ILE A 303 5.80 -48.93 -28.31
N ASP A 304 6.31 -48.87 -29.54
CA ASP A 304 7.50 -49.60 -29.95
C ASP A 304 8.76 -48.94 -29.35
N LEU A 305 9.11 -49.35 -28.12
CA LEU A 305 10.27 -48.87 -27.38
C LEU A 305 11.62 -49.17 -28.07
N SER A 306 11.63 -50.04 -29.09
CA SER A 306 12.85 -50.31 -29.88
C SER A 306 13.36 -49.06 -30.62
N ARG A 307 12.45 -48.15 -31.02
CA ARG A 307 12.80 -46.86 -31.63
C ARG A 307 13.39 -45.86 -30.63
N LEU A 308 12.93 -45.90 -29.38
CA LEU A 308 13.49 -45.07 -28.30
C LEU A 308 14.85 -45.60 -27.82
N LYS A 309 15.07 -46.92 -27.86
CA LYS A 309 16.41 -47.50 -27.66
C LYS A 309 17.41 -47.00 -28.71
N GLY A 310 17.02 -46.91 -29.97
CA GLY A 310 17.88 -46.33 -31.03
C GLY A 310 18.27 -44.88 -30.76
N ILE A 311 17.32 -44.06 -30.29
CA ILE A 311 17.58 -42.65 -29.93
C ILE A 311 18.44 -42.55 -28.65
N MET A 312 18.18 -43.37 -27.62
CA MET A 312 19.03 -43.42 -26.42
C MET A 312 20.46 -43.85 -26.75
N ILE A 313 20.63 -44.87 -27.61
CA ILE A 313 21.96 -45.31 -28.06
C ILE A 313 22.63 -44.18 -28.84
N ALA A 314 21.92 -43.50 -29.75
CA ALA A 314 22.47 -42.36 -30.49
C ALA A 314 22.86 -41.19 -29.56
N CYS A 315 22.02 -40.83 -28.59
CA CYS A 315 22.32 -39.80 -27.59
C CYS A 315 23.51 -40.20 -26.70
N GLN A 316 23.64 -41.48 -26.35
CA GLN A 316 24.74 -41.98 -25.53
C GLN A 316 26.05 -42.08 -26.32
N SER A 317 25.99 -42.38 -27.63
CA SER A 317 27.13 -42.28 -28.54
C SER A 317 27.58 -40.83 -28.74
N ILE A 318 26.64 -39.89 -28.88
CA ILE A 318 26.93 -38.46 -28.96
C ILE A 318 27.55 -37.97 -27.65
N PHE A 319 26.98 -38.34 -26.51
CA PHE A 319 27.50 -37.97 -25.19
C PHE A 319 28.92 -38.52 -24.97
N ASN A 320 29.18 -39.78 -25.33
CA ASN A 320 30.52 -40.37 -25.24
C ASN A 320 31.53 -39.73 -26.22
N TYR A 321 31.09 -39.32 -27.42
CA TYR A 321 31.94 -38.62 -28.39
C TYR A 321 32.39 -37.26 -27.85
N TYR A 322 31.44 -36.44 -27.34
CA TYR A 322 31.77 -35.15 -26.75
C TYR A 322 32.54 -35.25 -25.42
N TYR A 323 32.27 -36.28 -24.61
CA TYR A 323 33.00 -36.52 -23.36
C TYR A 323 34.46 -36.94 -23.60
N LEU A 324 34.75 -37.68 -24.67
CA LEU A 324 36.11 -38.07 -25.05
C LEU A 324 36.91 -36.94 -25.72
N ASP A 325 36.26 -36.05 -26.49
CA ASP A 325 36.90 -34.84 -27.02
C ASP A 325 37.21 -33.83 -25.91
N PHE A 326 36.32 -33.68 -24.91
CA PHE A 326 36.55 -32.82 -23.74
C PHE A 326 37.71 -33.29 -22.85
N LEU A 327 38.01 -34.60 -22.81
CA LEU A 327 39.15 -35.15 -22.06
C LEU A 327 40.48 -35.12 -22.84
N ARG A 328 40.45 -34.74 -24.13
CA ARG A 328 41.63 -34.64 -25.00
C ARG A 328 42.12 -33.20 -25.22
N SER A 329 41.32 -32.19 -24.88
CA SER A 329 41.75 -30.79 -24.72
C SER A 329 42.28 -30.56 -23.31
#